data_AF-A0A7Y4W5U6-F1
#
_entry.id   AF-A0A7Y4W5U6-F1
#
_cell.length_a   1.000
_cell.length_b   1.000
_cell.length_c   1.000
_cell.angle_alpha   90.00
_cell.angle_beta   90.00
_cell.angle_gamma   90.00
#
_symmetry.space_group_name_H-M   'P 1'
#
loop_
_entity.id
_entity.type
_entity.pdbx_description
1 polymer ?
#
loop_
_entity_poly.entity_id
_entity_poly.type
_entity_poly.pdbx_seq_one_letter_code
_entity_poly.pdbx_strand_id
1 'polypeptide(L)'
;MYWDVIAVKPLPDYCLYVEIKNGRVGIFDVKPYLDRGVFNALRDVNYFNRVGILLGAITWPDEQDISPETLLAELKDSESRMTHLT
;
A
#
# COMPACT_ATOMS: atom_id res chain seq x y z
N MET A 1 -0.36 -16.21 -1.02
CA MET A 1 1.12 -16.26 -0.95
C MET A 1 1.64 -15.61 0.33
N TYR A 2 2.92 -15.77 0.67
CA TYR A 2 3.50 -15.11 1.86
C TYR A 2 3.51 -13.57 1.73
N TRP A 3 3.38 -13.06 0.51
CA TRP A 3 3.32 -11.64 0.17
C TRP A 3 1.91 -11.07 0.10
N ASP A 4 0.87 -11.86 0.36
CA ASP A 4 -0.51 -11.35 0.30
C ASP A 4 -0.67 -10.17 1.25
N VAL A 5 -1.25 -9.08 0.74
CA VAL A 5 -1.75 -7.99 1.57
C VAL A 5 -2.97 -8.49 2.33
N ILE A 6 -2.94 -8.31 3.65
CA ILE A 6 -4.03 -8.72 4.55
C ILE A 6 -4.77 -7.53 5.14
N ALA A 7 -4.15 -6.34 5.15
CA ALA A 7 -4.80 -5.08 5.46
C ALA A 7 -4.19 -3.94 4.64
N VAL A 8 -5.05 -3.03 4.17
CA VAL A 8 -4.65 -1.77 3.54
C VAL A 8 -5.55 -0.65 4.04
N LYS A 9 -4.98 0.52 4.34
CA LYS A 9 -5.74 1.73 4.68
C LYS A 9 -5.13 2.93 3.98
N PRO A 10 -5.93 3.79 3.32
CA PRO A 10 -5.42 5.04 2.80
C PRO A 10 -5.07 5.97 3.95
N LEU A 11 -3.99 6.72 3.77
CA LEU A 11 -3.52 7.78 4.66
C LEU A 11 -3.46 9.10 3.88
N PRO A 12 -3.34 10.26 4.57
CA PRO A 12 -3.03 11.52 3.91
C PRO A 12 -1.77 11.45 3.04
N ASP A 13 -1.64 12.40 2.11
CA ASP A 13 -0.46 12.54 1.24
C ASP A 13 -0.17 11.31 0.36
N TYR A 14 -1.24 10.65 -0.12
CA TYR A 14 -1.19 9.48 -1.02
C TYR A 14 -0.33 8.33 -0.49
N CYS A 15 -0.33 8.16 0.84
CA CYS A 15 0.33 7.03 1.49
C CYS A 15 -0.68 5.93 1.82
N LEU A 16 -0.21 4.69 1.87
CA LEU A 16 -0.99 3.53 2.30
C LEU A 16 -0.32 2.91 3.51
N TYR A 17 -1.10 2.64 4.56
CA TYR A 17 -0.72 1.65 5.57
C TYR A 17 -0.99 0.26 5.00
N VAL A 18 -0.03 -0.66 5.13
CA VAL A 18 -0.10 -2.01 4.58
C VAL A 18 0.38 -3.04 5.61
N GLU A 19 -0.39 -4.12 5.76
CA GLU A 19 0.03 -5.34 6.47
C GLU A 19 0.12 -6.50 5.47
N ILE A 20 1.21 -7.26 5.54
CA ILE A 20 1.49 -8.41 4.68
C ILE A 20 1.43 -9.69 5.52
N LYS A 21 0.95 -10.79 4.92
CA LYS A 21 0.80 -12.11 5.57
C LYS A 21 2.07 -12.65 6.24
N ASN A 22 3.26 -12.25 5.79
CA ASN A 22 4.53 -12.61 6.43
C ASN A 22 4.86 -11.82 7.71
N GLY A 23 3.94 -10.95 8.17
CA GLY A 23 4.09 -10.14 9.36
C GLY A 23 4.75 -8.78 9.11
N ARG A 24 5.17 -8.45 7.87
CA ARG A 24 5.66 -7.11 7.55
C ARG A 24 4.51 -6.10 7.57
N VAL A 25 4.77 -4.95 8.18
CA VAL A 25 3.83 -3.84 8.31
C VAL A 25 4.56 -2.55 7.97
N GLY A 26 3.97 -1.70 7.16
CA GLY A 26 4.64 -0.48 6.75
C GLY A 26 3.78 0.53 6.01
N ILE A 27 4.46 1.57 5.54
CA ILE A 27 3.91 2.64 4.74
C ILE A 27 4.42 2.51 3.30
N PHE A 28 3.49 2.54 2.35
CA PHE A 28 3.77 2.55 0.92
C PHE A 28 3.40 3.93 0.34
N ASP A 29 4.37 4.61 -0.27
CA ASP A 29 4.18 5.92 -0.89
C ASP A 29 3.74 5.75 -2.36
N VAL A 30 2.54 6.22 -2.70
CA VAL A 30 1.97 6.08 -4.05
C VAL A 30 2.36 7.26 -4.96
N LYS A 31 2.91 8.36 -4.41
CA LYS A 31 3.27 9.57 -5.19
C LYS A 31 4.16 9.31 -6.41
N PRO A 32 5.19 8.42 -6.35
CA PRO A 32 6.04 8.13 -7.51
C PRO A 32 5.29 7.56 -8.74
N TYR A 33 4.06 7.11 -8.56
CA TYR A 33 3.22 6.48 -9.58
C TYR A 33 2.12 7.39 -10.11
N LEU A 34 1.80 8.52 -9.46
CA LEU A 34 0.65 9.39 -9.79
C LEU A 34 0.72 10.06 -11.18
N ASP A 35 1.87 9.99 -11.85
CA ASP A 35 2.11 10.51 -13.19
C ASP A 35 2.26 9.41 -14.25
N ARG A 36 1.98 8.14 -13.88
CA ARG A 36 2.21 6.97 -14.72
C ARG A 36 0.90 6.40 -15.25
N GLY A 37 0.53 6.79 -16.47
CA GLY A 37 -0.53 6.12 -17.23
C GLY A 37 -1.84 5.96 -16.45
N VAL A 38 -2.26 4.70 -16.23
CA VAL A 38 -3.51 4.36 -15.52
C VAL A 38 -3.57 4.86 -14.08
N PHE A 39 -2.42 5.11 -13.44
CA PHE A 39 -2.36 5.62 -12.07
C PHE A 39 -2.67 7.12 -11.95
N ASN A 40 -2.82 7.84 -13.05
CA ASN A 40 -3.23 9.26 -13.01
C ASN A 40 -4.59 9.46 -12.31
N ALA A 41 -5.48 8.46 -12.35
CA ALA A 41 -6.77 8.47 -11.65
C ALA A 41 -6.60 8.58 -10.12
N LEU A 42 -5.47 8.12 -9.57
CA LEU A 42 -5.19 8.17 -8.15
C LEU A 42 -4.94 9.60 -7.63
N ARG A 43 -4.83 10.62 -8.50
CA ARG A 43 -4.76 12.03 -8.10
C ARG A 43 -6.09 12.56 -7.55
N ASP A 44 -7.21 11.92 -7.88
CA ASP A 44 -8.45 12.20 -7.17
C ASP A 44 -8.40 11.49 -5.82
N VAL A 45 -8.29 12.26 -4.74
CA VAL A 45 -8.21 11.73 -3.38
C VAL A 45 -9.43 10.87 -3.02
N ASN A 46 -10.62 11.18 -3.55
CA ASN A 46 -11.81 10.37 -3.30
C ASN A 46 -11.69 9.01 -3.99
N TYR A 47 -11.12 8.99 -5.20
CA TYR A 47 -10.83 7.75 -5.91
C TYR A 47 -9.72 6.95 -5.22
N PHE A 48 -8.61 7.60 -4.83
CA PHE A 48 -7.52 7.00 -4.08
C PHE A 48 -8.01 6.30 -2.80
N ASN A 49 -8.93 6.94 -2.07
CA ASN A 49 -9.50 6.39 -0.84
C ASN A 49 -10.37 5.14 -1.04
N ARG A 50 -10.67 4.76 -2.29
CA ARG A 50 -11.37 3.51 -2.63
C ARG A 50 -10.43 2.31 -2.74
N VAL A 51 -9.17 2.46 -2.34
CA VAL A 51 -8.19 1.37 -2.26
C VAL A 51 -8.77 0.18 -1.49
N GLY A 52 -8.51 -1.03 -1.99
CA GLY A 52 -8.92 -2.28 -1.38
C GLY A 52 -7.93 -3.40 -1.66
N ILE A 53 -8.33 -4.62 -1.30
CA ILE A 53 -7.55 -5.84 -1.55
C ILE A 53 -8.33 -6.72 -2.50
N LEU A 54 -7.74 -7.07 -3.64
CA LEU A 54 -8.26 -8.06 -4.57
C LEU A 54 -7.19 -9.11 -4.85
N LEU A 55 -7.50 -10.39 -4.62
CA LEU A 55 -6.58 -11.51 -4.83
C LEU A 55 -5.20 -11.35 -4.14
N GLY A 56 -5.16 -10.67 -2.99
CA GLY A 56 -3.94 -10.42 -2.21
C GLY A 56 -3.09 -9.24 -2.67
N ALA A 57 -3.54 -8.47 -3.67
CA ALA A 57 -2.90 -7.25 -4.15
C ALA A 57 -3.65 -5.99 -3.67
N ILE A 58 -2.93 -4.86 -3.57
CA ILE A 58 -3.52 -3.54 -3.39
C ILE A 58 -4.17 -3.16 -4.72
N THR A 59 -5.47 -2.85 -4.72
CA THR A 59 -6.24 -2.64 -5.95
C THR A 59 -7.22 -1.48 -5.82
N TRP A 60 -7.45 -0.76 -6.92
CA TRP A 60 -8.45 0.28 -7.07
C TRP A 60 -9.62 -0.17 -7.98
N PRO A 61 -10.77 0.54 -7.97
CA PRO A 61 -12.00 0.13 -8.64
C PRO A 61 -11.86 -0.20 -10.14
N ASP A 62 -11.00 0.49 -10.88
CA ASP A 62 -10.80 0.26 -12.31
C ASP A 62 -9.59 -0.66 -12.57
N GLU A 63 -9.37 -1.61 -11.65
CA GLU A 63 -8.40 -2.70 -11.74
C GLU A 63 -6.92 -2.27 -11.73
N GLN A 64 -6.59 -1.01 -11.40
CA GLN A 64 -5.20 -0.67 -11.12
C GLN A 64 -4.75 -1.39 -9.86
N ASP A 65 -3.60 -2.05 -9.92
CA ASP A 65 -3.01 -2.74 -8.79
C ASP A 65 -1.53 -2.40 -8.60
N ILE A 66 -1.04 -2.59 -7.37
CA ILE A 66 0.39 -2.59 -7.09
C ILE A 66 0.87 -4.04 -7.10
N SER A 67 1.84 -4.33 -7.98
CA SER A 67 2.41 -5.67 -8.04
C SER A 67 3.10 -6.05 -6.72
N PRO A 68 3.10 -7.33 -6.34
CA PRO A 68 3.76 -7.78 -5.10
C PRO A 68 5.24 -7.43 -5.04
N GLU A 69 5.95 -7.50 -6.17
CA GLU A 69 7.37 -7.12 -6.27
C GLU A 69 7.59 -5.64 -5.92
N THR A 70 6.80 -4.76 -6.52
CA THR A 70 6.87 -3.30 -6.27
C THR A 70 6.56 -2.99 -4.80
N LEU A 71 5.51 -3.61 -4.26
CA LEU A 71 5.13 -3.43 -2.87
C LEU A 71 6.26 -3.88 -1.93
N LEU A 72 6.82 -5.08 -2.13
CA LEU A 72 7.85 -5.62 -1.24
C LEU A 72 9.14 -4.81 -1.25
N ALA A 73 9.51 -4.26 -2.40
CA ALA A 73 10.72 -3.45 -2.58
C ALA A 73 10.60 -2.07 -1.92
N GLU A 74 9.43 -1.43 -2.02
CA GLU A 74 9.26 -0.02 -1.63
C GLU A 74 8.51 0.18 -0.30
N LEU A 75 7.95 -0.88 0.28
CA LEU A 75 7.29 -0.80 1.59
C LEU A 75 8.31 -0.44 2.66
N LYS A 76 8.11 0.72 3.29
CA LYS A 76 8.92 1.20 4.40
C LYS A 76 8.31 0.70 5.69
N ASP A 77 9.06 -0.11 6.43
CA ASP A 77 8.58 -0.64 7.71
C ASP A 77 8.17 0.53 8.63
N SER A 78 6.99 0.45 9.23
CA SER A 78 6.63 1.42 10.26
C SER A 78 7.52 1.10 11.46
N GLU A 79 8.40 2.01 11.87
CA GLU A 79 9.26 1.77 13.03
C GLU A 79 8.40 1.32 14.22
N SER A 80 8.47 0.03 14.51
CA SER A 80 8.02 -0.49 15.77
C SER A 80 8.99 0.06 16.79
N ARG A 81 8.61 1.12 17.51
CA ARG A 81 9.25 1.46 18.79
C ARG A 81 8.94 0.31 19.75
N MET A 82 9.64 -0.80 19.61
CA MET A 82 9.84 -1.76 20.68
C MET A 82 10.84 -1.09 21.64
N THR A 83 10.38 -0.12 22.42
CA THR A 83 11.10 0.27 23.61
C THR A 83 11.19 -0.97 24.48
N HIS A 84 12.40 -1.53 24.55
CA HIS A 84 12.81 -2.41 25.63
C HIS A 84 12.34 -1.78 26.95
N LEU A 85 11.44 -2.46 27.66
CA LEU A 85 11.30 -2.30 29.08
C LEU A 85 11.66 -3.66 29.68
N THR A 86 12.95 -3.74 30.04
CA THR A 86 13.50 -4.69 31.02
C THR A 86 13.03 -4.29 32.41
#